data_AF-A0A9D0U2N9-F1
#
_entry.id   AF-A0A9D0U2N9-F1
#
_cell.length_a   1.000
_cell.length_b   1.000
_cell.length_c   1.000
_cell.angle_alpha   90.00
_cell.angle_beta   90.00
_cell.angle_gamma   90.00
#
_symmetry.space_group_name_H-M   'P 1'
#
loop_
_entity.id
_entity.type
_entity.pdbx_description
1 polymer ?
#
loop_
_entity_poly.entity_id
_entity_poly.type
_entity_poly.pdbx_seq_one_letter_code
_entity_poly.pdbx_strand_id
1 'polypeptide(L)'
;MTNPYSTPESNLQRNLNNGQNDTSSPFSPSGRFGRYSYLAWNFVINIVLMIVVGAVLAIAGATTDLLAMTDPNQAMNFYASGIGFVVIAIMLISFVITIIFFVRRLHDINMSGWWSLLSIIPLVNIIFGIFVLVKKGTEGANNFGPERVTPTWEKIVGIISLIIIVLYIILLISGMTMGLMGTRMQ
;
A
#
# COMPACT_ATOMS: atom_id res chain seq x y z
N MET A 1 31.07 -31.06 26.89
CA MET A 1 30.68 -31.90 25.74
C MET A 1 29.76 -31.06 24.87
N THR A 2 30.22 -30.63 23.69
CA THR A 2 29.41 -29.87 22.73
C THR A 2 28.41 -30.81 22.05
N ASN A 3 27.12 -30.51 22.15
CA ASN A 3 26.07 -31.30 21.50
C ASN A 3 26.20 -31.18 19.97
N PRO A 4 26.54 -32.26 19.24
CA PRO A 4 26.72 -32.24 17.79
C PRO A 4 25.41 -32.02 17.01
N TYR A 5 24.26 -32.09 17.69
CA TYR A 5 22.93 -31.80 17.14
C TYR A 5 22.33 -30.49 17.66
N SER A 6 23.17 -29.55 18.13
CA SER A 6 22.68 -28.20 18.43
C SER A 6 22.22 -27.52 17.14
N THR A 7 21.00 -26.99 17.14
CA THR A 7 20.50 -26.19 16.02
C THR A 7 21.39 -24.96 15.84
N PRO A 8 21.61 -24.48 14.60
CA PRO A 8 22.35 -23.24 14.38
C PRO A 8 21.68 -22.10 15.16
N GLU A 9 22.38 -21.59 16.17
CA GLU A 9 21.97 -20.39 16.88
C GLU A 9 22.01 -19.24 15.88
N SER A 10 20.86 -18.78 15.39
CA SER A 10 20.80 -17.52 14.68
C SER A 10 21.30 -16.44 15.63
N ASN A 11 22.40 -15.77 15.28
CA ASN A 11 23.00 -14.67 16.06
C ASN A 11 22.09 -13.42 16.08
N LEU A 12 20.86 -13.56 16.60
CA LEU A 12 19.90 -12.47 16.76
C LEU A 12 20.44 -11.44 17.77
N GLN A 13 21.19 -11.89 18.78
CA GLN A 13 21.80 -11.04 19.80
C GLN A 13 22.93 -10.16 19.29
N ARG A 14 23.64 -10.54 18.21
CA ARG A 14 24.70 -9.69 17.63
C ARG A 14 24.14 -8.35 17.11
N ASN A 15 22.88 -8.32 16.67
CA ASN A 15 22.20 -7.10 16.21
C ASN A 15 21.42 -6.36 17.31
N LEU A 16 21.24 -6.93 18.50
CA LEU A 16 20.58 -6.25 19.63
C LEU A 16 21.52 -5.24 20.31
N ASN A 17 22.83 -5.49 20.25
CA ASN A 17 23.85 -4.73 20.98
C ASN A 17 24.39 -3.49 20.23
N ASN A 18 24.11 -3.37 18.94
CA ASN A 18 24.39 -2.17 18.18
C ASN A 18 23.06 -1.50 17.92
N GLY A 19 22.81 -0.28 18.41
CA GLY A 19 21.61 0.52 18.13
C GLY A 19 21.49 0.93 16.65
N GLN A 20 21.58 -0.03 15.73
CA GLN A 20 21.53 0.17 14.29
C GLN A 20 20.06 0.24 13.89
N ASN A 21 19.67 1.44 13.51
CA ASN A 21 18.40 1.73 12.86
C ASN A 21 18.19 0.77 11.67
N ASP A 22 16.99 0.24 11.50
CA ASP A 22 16.63 -0.57 10.32
C ASP A 22 16.92 0.22 9.01
N THR A 23 17.90 -0.24 8.23
CA THR A 23 18.29 0.34 6.92
C THR A 23 17.70 -0.41 5.72
N SER A 24 16.74 -1.31 5.94
CA SER A 24 16.13 -2.06 4.85
C SER A 24 15.41 -1.15 3.84
N SER A 25 15.56 -1.46 2.55
CA SER A 25 14.86 -0.76 1.47
C SER A 25 13.35 -0.80 1.70
N PRO A 26 12.60 0.29 1.47
CA PRO A 26 11.13 0.34 1.55
C PRO A 26 10.41 -0.80 0.82
N PHE A 27 10.96 -1.23 -0.31
CA PHE A 27 10.38 -2.26 -1.19
C PHE A 27 10.78 -3.69 -0.80
N SER A 28 11.65 -3.86 0.20
CA SER A 28 11.95 -5.18 0.75
C SER A 28 10.84 -5.63 1.71
N PRO A 29 10.43 -6.90 1.71
CA PRO A 29 9.56 -7.46 2.75
C PRO A 29 10.19 -7.51 4.15
N SER A 30 11.52 -7.40 4.23
CA SER A 30 12.24 -7.38 5.51
C SER A 30 12.14 -6.02 6.21
N GLY A 31 12.22 -6.05 7.54
CA GLY A 31 12.19 -4.85 8.37
C GLY A 31 10.79 -4.42 8.79
N ARG A 32 10.71 -3.22 9.38
CA ARG A 32 9.53 -2.74 10.11
C ARG A 32 9.08 -1.37 9.62
N PHE A 33 7.77 -1.19 9.48
CA PHE A 33 7.17 0.12 9.20
C PHE A 33 6.30 0.59 10.36
N GLY A 34 6.63 1.75 10.91
CA GLY A 34 5.74 2.47 11.79
C GLY A 34 4.52 3.04 11.04
N ARG A 35 3.52 3.51 11.78
CA ARG A 35 2.26 4.04 11.23
C ARG A 35 2.44 5.11 10.16
N TYR A 36 3.35 6.07 10.37
CA TYR A 36 3.56 7.17 9.44
C TYR A 36 4.27 6.74 8.17
N SER A 37 5.29 5.89 8.28
CA SER A 37 5.97 5.30 7.11
C SER A 37 5.01 4.49 6.27
N TYR A 38 4.20 3.64 6.91
CA TYR A 38 3.18 2.86 6.24
C TYR A 38 2.23 3.78 5.45
N LEU A 39 1.68 4.81 6.10
CA LEU A 39 0.80 5.78 5.45
C LEU A 39 1.48 6.55 4.31
N ALA A 40 2.71 7.03 4.53
CA ALA A 40 3.45 7.82 3.56
C ALA A 40 3.78 7.03 2.29
N TRP A 41 4.29 5.81 2.45
CA TRP A 41 4.65 4.96 1.30
C TRP A 41 3.41 4.48 0.54
N ASN A 42 2.30 4.21 1.22
CA ASN A 42 1.01 3.97 0.57
C ASN A 42 0.55 5.19 -0.23
N PHE A 43 0.69 6.40 0.31
CA PHE A 43 0.35 7.61 -0.41
C PHE A 43 1.24 7.82 -1.65
N VAL A 44 2.57 7.67 -1.50
CA VAL A 44 3.52 7.81 -2.61
C VAL A 44 3.22 6.81 -3.73
N ILE A 45 3.00 5.53 -3.42
CA ILE A 45 2.71 4.53 -4.46
C ILE A 45 1.37 4.83 -5.17
N ASN A 46 0.36 5.35 -4.46
CA ASN A 46 -0.91 5.76 -5.07
C ASN A 46 -0.74 6.97 -6.00
N ILE A 47 0.10 7.96 -5.65
CA ILE A 47 0.40 9.10 -6.53
C ILE A 47 1.16 8.63 -7.78
N VAL A 48 2.18 7.79 -7.61
CA VAL A 48 2.93 7.22 -8.75
C VAL A 48 1.98 6.42 -9.64
N LEU A 49 1.11 5.59 -9.06
CA LEU A 49 0.11 4.82 -9.79
C LEU A 49 -0.86 5.72 -10.57
N MET A 50 -1.36 6.79 -9.96
CA MET A 50 -2.23 7.77 -10.63
C MET A 50 -1.54 8.41 -11.83
N ILE A 51 -0.27 8.81 -11.68
CA ILE A 51 0.48 9.43 -12.79
C ILE A 51 0.70 8.42 -13.91
N VAL A 52 1.15 7.21 -13.59
CA VAL A 52 1.46 6.18 -14.58
C VAL A 52 0.21 5.71 -15.32
N VAL A 53 -0.84 5.34 -14.59
CA VAL A 53 -2.11 4.88 -15.19
C VAL A 53 -2.80 6.03 -15.91
N GLY A 54 -2.80 7.24 -15.35
CA GLY A 54 -3.33 8.42 -16.00
C GLY A 54 -2.66 8.71 -17.33
N ALA A 55 -1.32 8.62 -17.39
CA ALA A 55 -0.58 8.79 -18.63
C ALA A 55 -0.91 7.70 -19.66
N VAL A 56 -0.96 6.43 -19.24
CA VAL A 56 -1.32 5.30 -20.12
C VAL A 56 -2.72 5.48 -20.68
N LEU A 57 -3.70 5.84 -19.85
CA LEU A 57 -5.09 6.06 -20.26
C LEU A 57 -5.24 7.30 -21.14
N ALA A 58 -4.51 8.38 -20.85
CA ALA A 58 -4.53 9.59 -21.66
C ALA A 58 -3.99 9.34 -23.07
N ILE A 59 -2.88 8.61 -23.18
CA ILE A 59 -2.32 8.19 -24.48
C ILE A 59 -3.31 7.29 -25.20
N ALA A 60 -3.84 6.27 -24.52
CA ALA A 60 -4.81 5.34 -25.09
C ALA A 60 -6.06 6.07 -25.61
N GLY A 61 -6.59 7.03 -24.84
CA GLY A 61 -7.74 7.85 -25.23
C GLY A 61 -7.43 8.73 -26.45
N ALA A 62 -6.29 9.43 -26.45
CA ALA A 62 -5.90 10.25 -27.59
C ALA A 62 -5.73 9.42 -28.88
N THR A 63 -5.15 8.22 -28.76
CA THR A 63 -5.01 7.31 -29.90
C THR A 63 -6.35 6.77 -30.40
N THR A 64 -7.30 6.48 -29.50
CA THR A 64 -8.61 5.96 -29.91
C THR A 64 -9.43 7.03 -30.61
N ASP A 65 -9.37 8.27 -30.13
CA ASP A 65 -9.99 9.42 -30.79
C ASP A 65 -9.42 9.61 -32.22
N LEU A 66 -8.09 9.56 -32.36
CA LEU A 66 -7.44 9.69 -33.67
C LEU A 66 -7.81 8.55 -34.64
N LEU A 67 -7.87 7.31 -34.15
CA LEU A 67 -8.25 6.15 -34.96
C LEU A 67 -9.73 6.17 -35.35
N ALA A 68 -10.60 6.62 -34.44
CA ALA A 68 -12.05 6.74 -34.68
C ALA A 68 -12.37 7.73 -35.81
N MET A 69 -11.52 8.74 -36.04
CA MET A 69 -11.68 9.68 -37.17
C MET A 69 -11.52 8.98 -38.53
N THR A 70 -10.81 7.85 -38.59
CA THR A 70 -10.57 7.11 -39.83
C THR A 70 -11.58 5.98 -40.03
N ASP A 71 -11.81 5.18 -38.99
CA ASP A 71 -12.83 4.14 -38.95
C ASP A 71 -13.22 3.85 -37.50
N PRO A 72 -14.50 4.00 -37.10
CA PRO A 72 -14.97 3.70 -35.75
C PRO A 72 -14.64 2.28 -35.28
N ASN A 73 -14.55 1.30 -36.19
CA ASN A 73 -14.24 -0.08 -35.83
C ASN A 73 -12.78 -0.24 -35.36
N GLN A 74 -11.85 0.60 -35.83
CA GLN A 74 -10.45 0.54 -35.41
C GLN A 74 -10.23 1.00 -33.96
N ALA A 75 -11.03 1.96 -33.48
CA ALA A 75 -10.97 2.40 -32.09
C ALA A 75 -11.37 1.27 -31.13
N MET A 76 -12.42 0.51 -31.45
CA MET A 76 -12.85 -0.64 -30.64
C MET A 76 -11.81 -1.76 -30.64
N ASN A 77 -11.20 -2.04 -31.79
CA ASN A 77 -10.11 -3.02 -31.90
C ASN A 77 -8.87 -2.62 -31.10
N PHE A 78 -8.58 -1.32 -30.98
CA PHE A 78 -7.44 -0.83 -30.20
C PHE A 78 -7.63 -1.05 -28.70
N TYR A 79 -8.83 -0.84 -28.13
CA TYR A 79 -9.07 -1.23 -26.74
C TYR A 79 -8.96 -2.74 -26.51
N ALA A 80 -9.45 -3.54 -27.46
CA ALA A 80 -9.31 -5.00 -27.45
C ALA A 80 -7.86 -5.48 -27.67
N SER A 81 -6.97 -4.63 -28.21
CA SER A 81 -5.57 -4.97 -28.52
C SER A 81 -4.68 -5.18 -27.29
N GLY A 82 -5.17 -4.84 -26.09
CA GLY A 82 -4.55 -5.24 -24.83
C GLY A 82 -4.18 -4.13 -23.87
N ILE A 83 -4.63 -2.89 -24.09
CA ILE A 83 -4.46 -1.79 -23.11
C ILE A 83 -5.04 -2.17 -21.75
N GLY A 84 -6.18 -2.87 -21.72
CA GLY A 84 -6.75 -3.39 -20.48
C GLY A 84 -5.78 -4.29 -19.72
N PHE A 85 -5.06 -5.17 -20.42
CA PHE A 85 -4.05 -6.03 -19.79
C PHE A 85 -2.85 -5.24 -19.24
N VAL A 86 -2.43 -4.18 -19.93
CA VAL A 86 -1.36 -3.28 -19.44
C VAL A 86 -1.78 -2.61 -18.13
N VAL A 87 -2.99 -2.05 -18.07
CA VAL A 87 -3.49 -1.41 -16.84
C VAL A 87 -3.62 -2.43 -15.71
N ILE A 88 -4.17 -3.62 -15.98
CA ILE A 88 -4.26 -4.70 -14.99
C ILE A 88 -2.88 -5.10 -14.46
N ALA A 89 -1.88 -5.24 -15.34
CA ALA A 89 -0.52 -5.58 -14.93
C ALA A 89 0.09 -4.52 -13.99
N ILE A 90 -0.10 -3.24 -14.30
CA ILE A 90 0.36 -2.12 -13.45
C ILE A 90 -0.35 -2.15 -12.07
N MET A 91 -1.66 -2.42 -12.06
CA MET A 91 -2.43 -2.56 -10.82
C MET A 91 -1.95 -3.74 -9.97
N LEU A 92 -1.63 -4.87 -10.59
CA LEU A 92 -1.10 -6.05 -9.89
C LEU A 92 0.27 -5.78 -9.27
N ILE A 93 1.17 -5.09 -9.97
CA ILE A 93 2.48 -4.70 -9.41
C ILE A 93 2.29 -3.81 -8.19
N SER A 94 1.41 -2.81 -8.29
CA SER A 94 1.11 -1.88 -7.19
C SER A 94 0.45 -2.56 -6.01
N PHE A 95 -0.40 -3.56 -6.28
CA PHE A 95 -1.01 -4.41 -5.27
C PHE A 95 0.06 -5.20 -4.49
N VAL A 96 1.02 -5.83 -5.16
CA VAL A 96 2.12 -6.56 -4.51
C VAL A 96 2.95 -5.62 -3.62
N ILE A 97 3.28 -4.42 -4.10
CA ILE A 97 4.01 -3.41 -3.32
C ILE A 97 3.22 -3.01 -2.06
N THR A 98 1.92 -2.83 -2.19
CA THR A 98 1.04 -2.49 -1.06
C THR A 98 1.00 -3.61 -0.02
N ILE A 99 0.98 -4.87 -0.46
CA ILE A 99 1.10 -6.04 0.43
C ILE A 99 2.44 -6.06 1.16
N ILE A 100 3.56 -5.75 0.48
CA ILE A 100 4.87 -5.64 1.12
C ILE A 100 4.84 -4.60 2.25
N PHE A 101 4.27 -3.43 2.02
CA PHE A 101 4.14 -2.40 3.07
C PHE A 101 3.26 -2.87 4.23
N PHE A 102 2.19 -3.61 3.94
CA PHE A 102 1.31 -4.17 4.97
C PHE A 102 2.02 -5.24 5.80
N VAL A 103 2.80 -6.13 5.18
CA VAL A 103 3.65 -7.12 5.86
C VAL A 103 4.63 -6.44 6.82
N ARG A 104 5.32 -5.39 6.39
CA ARG A 104 6.24 -4.64 7.26
C ARG A 104 5.54 -3.94 8.41
N ARG A 105 4.29 -3.51 8.20
CA ARG A 105 3.47 -2.94 9.26
C ARG A 105 3.04 -3.99 10.27
N LEU A 106 2.72 -5.21 9.82
CA LEU A 106 2.46 -6.36 10.68
C LEU A 106 3.71 -6.75 11.50
N HIS A 107 4.89 -6.75 10.88
CA HIS A 107 6.15 -6.99 11.57
C HIS A 107 6.40 -5.97 12.69
N ASP A 108 6.00 -4.71 12.50
CA ASP A 108 6.17 -3.68 13.53
C ASP A 108 5.34 -3.96 14.80
N ILE A 109 4.14 -4.53 14.65
CA ILE A 109 3.30 -4.99 15.77
C ILE A 109 3.59 -6.44 16.20
N ASN A 110 4.75 -6.97 15.80
CA ASN A 110 5.24 -8.32 16.08
C ASN A 110 4.29 -9.46 15.63
N MET A 111 3.58 -9.24 14.51
CA MET A 111 2.70 -10.23 13.89
C MET A 111 3.33 -10.82 12.62
N SER A 112 2.97 -12.06 12.32
CA SER A 112 3.40 -12.74 11.10
C SER A 112 2.87 -12.04 9.83
N GLY A 113 3.71 -11.93 8.80
CA GLY A 113 3.32 -11.38 7.50
C GLY A 113 2.18 -12.13 6.81
N TRP A 114 1.92 -13.38 7.17
CA TRP A 114 0.80 -14.18 6.65
C TRP A 114 -0.58 -13.56 6.93
N TRP A 115 -0.70 -12.77 7.99
CA TRP A 115 -1.94 -12.02 8.27
C TRP A 115 -2.26 -10.98 7.19
N SER A 116 -1.31 -10.64 6.32
CA SER A 116 -1.55 -9.74 5.19
C SER A 116 -2.59 -10.28 4.21
N LEU A 117 -2.78 -11.60 4.13
CA LEU A 117 -3.79 -12.22 3.26
C LEU A 117 -5.22 -11.81 3.64
N LEU A 118 -5.47 -11.42 4.88
CA LEU A 118 -6.78 -10.89 5.29
C LEU A 118 -7.15 -9.59 4.57
N SER A 119 -6.17 -8.85 4.05
CA SER A 119 -6.43 -7.65 3.24
C SER A 119 -7.13 -7.95 1.92
N ILE A 120 -7.14 -9.20 1.45
CA ILE A 120 -7.81 -9.60 0.21
C ILE A 120 -9.33 -9.72 0.42
N ILE A 121 -9.78 -9.93 1.67
CA ILE A 121 -11.19 -10.13 1.99
C ILE A 121 -11.84 -8.77 2.24
N PRO A 122 -12.80 -8.27 1.41
CA PRO A 122 -13.22 -6.87 1.42
C PRO A 122 -13.70 -6.32 2.78
N LEU A 123 -14.57 -7.07 3.49
CA LEU A 123 -15.11 -6.62 4.78
C LEU A 123 -14.10 -6.79 5.92
N VAL A 124 -13.34 -7.88 5.91
CA VAL A 124 -12.33 -8.17 6.94
C VAL A 124 -11.16 -7.20 6.82
N ASN A 125 -10.78 -6.83 5.59
CA ASN A 125 -9.73 -5.86 5.30
C ASN A 125 -9.99 -4.53 6.01
N ILE A 126 -11.22 -3.99 5.94
CA ILE A 126 -11.50 -2.66 6.54
C ILE A 126 -11.26 -2.70 8.06
N ILE A 127 -11.86 -3.67 8.75
CA ILE A 127 -11.74 -3.78 10.21
C ILE A 127 -10.29 -4.05 10.62
N PHE A 128 -9.64 -5.00 9.94
CA PHE A 128 -8.26 -5.38 10.23
C PHE A 128 -7.26 -4.26 9.89
N GLY A 129 -7.48 -3.55 8.79
CA GLY A 129 -6.68 -2.41 8.36
C GLY A 129 -6.72 -1.27 9.35
N ILE A 130 -7.90 -0.94 9.89
CA ILE A 130 -8.05 0.07 10.97
C ILE A 130 -7.28 -0.38 12.21
N PHE A 131 -7.43 -1.65 12.61
CA PHE A 131 -6.69 -2.20 13.75
C PHE A 131 -5.17 -2.06 13.58
N VAL A 132 -4.64 -2.46 12.41
CA VAL A 132 -3.20 -2.38 12.10
C VAL A 132 -2.72 -0.93 12.03
N LEU A 133 -3.56 0.00 11.57
CA LEU A 133 -3.24 1.41 11.48
C LEU A 133 -3.13 2.08 12.87
N VAL A 134 -4.05 1.76 13.78
CA VAL A 134 -4.14 2.39 15.11
C VAL A 134 -3.20 1.76 16.13
N LYS A 135 -2.99 0.43 16.07
CA LYS A 135 -2.19 -0.29 17.06
C LYS A 135 -0.76 0.25 17.14
N LYS A 136 -0.25 0.57 18.34
CA LYS A 136 1.15 1.01 18.50
C LYS A 136 2.12 -0.11 18.12
N GLY A 137 3.22 0.25 17.47
CA GLY A 137 4.35 -0.65 17.20
C GLY A 137 5.02 -1.16 18.47
N THR A 138 5.80 -2.23 18.34
CA THR A 138 6.56 -2.82 19.45
C THR A 138 7.74 -1.91 19.81
N GLU A 139 7.93 -1.62 21.10
CA GLU A 139 9.07 -0.81 21.54
C GLU A 139 10.36 -1.64 21.51
N GLY A 140 11.46 -1.04 21.04
CA GLY A 140 12.75 -1.72 20.96
C GLY A 140 12.79 -2.80 19.86
N ALA A 141 13.72 -3.74 19.98
CA ALA A 141 13.90 -4.81 19.00
C ALA A 141 12.82 -5.90 19.15
N ASN A 142 12.36 -6.44 18.03
CA ASN A 142 11.42 -7.57 17.99
C ASN A 142 11.93 -8.69 17.05
N ASN A 143 11.11 -9.72 16.82
CA ASN A 143 11.46 -10.88 15.99
C ASN A 143 11.79 -10.54 14.53
N PHE A 144 11.43 -9.33 14.07
CA PHE A 144 11.62 -8.85 12.71
C PHE A 144 12.69 -7.76 12.59
N GLY A 145 13.37 -7.44 13.70
CA GLY A 145 14.50 -6.51 13.73
C GLY A 145 14.33 -5.30 14.67
N PRO A 146 15.34 -4.41 14.69
CA PRO A 146 15.31 -3.19 15.48
C PRO A 146 14.22 -2.23 15.01
N GLU A 147 13.82 -1.30 15.87
CA GLU A 147 12.86 -0.27 15.51
C GLU A 147 13.41 0.63 14.38
N ARG A 148 12.57 0.90 13.37
CA ARG A 148 12.91 1.81 12.29
C ARG A 148 12.59 3.25 12.69
N VAL A 149 13.60 4.09 12.78
CA VAL A 149 13.40 5.53 12.93
C VAL A 149 12.72 6.08 11.67
N THR A 150 11.55 6.69 11.85
CA THR A 150 10.79 7.26 10.75
C THR A 150 11.37 8.62 10.33
N PRO A 151 11.84 8.79 9.08
CA PRO A 151 12.31 10.07 8.56
C PRO A 151 11.24 11.16 8.65
N THR A 152 11.65 12.42 8.81
CA THR A 152 10.73 13.56 8.97
C THR A 152 9.79 13.73 7.79
N TRP A 153 10.26 13.54 6.55
CA TRP A 153 9.39 13.64 5.37
C TRP A 153 8.31 12.55 5.37
N GLU A 154 8.61 11.33 5.80
CA GLU A 154 7.61 10.26 5.94
C GLU A 154 6.57 10.62 7.01
N LYS A 155 6.97 11.28 8.09
CA LYS A 155 6.03 11.77 9.11
C LYS A 155 5.09 12.82 8.53
N ILE A 156 5.62 13.80 7.81
CA ILE A 156 4.84 14.88 7.20
C ILE A 156 3.85 14.31 6.18
N VAL A 157 4.34 13.50 5.23
CA VAL A 157 3.49 12.86 4.21
C VAL A 157 2.48 11.92 4.86
N GLY A 158 2.87 11.16 5.88
CA GLY A 158 1.97 10.31 6.65
C GLY A 158 0.82 11.10 7.29
N ILE A 159 1.10 12.25 7.90
CA ILE A 159 0.06 13.12 8.48
C ILE A 159 -0.84 13.71 7.39
N ILE A 160 -0.26 14.19 6.29
CA ILE A 160 -1.04 14.72 5.15
C ILE A 160 -1.98 13.64 4.61
N SER A 161 -1.47 12.42 4.42
CA SER A 161 -2.29 11.30 3.92
C SER A 161 -3.44 10.95 4.87
N LEU A 162 -3.22 11.05 6.19
CA LEU A 162 -4.27 10.84 7.18
C LEU A 162 -5.38 11.90 7.05
N ILE A 163 -5.00 13.18 6.92
CA ILE A 163 -5.94 14.29 6.73
C ILE A 163 -6.76 14.09 5.45
N ILE A 164 -6.11 13.70 4.35
CA ILE A 164 -6.76 13.41 3.06
C ILE A 164 -7.75 12.25 3.21
N ILE A 165 -7.39 11.17 3.90
CA ILE A 165 -8.29 10.03 4.15
C ILE A 165 -9.55 10.49 4.91
N VAL A 166 -9.37 11.27 5.98
CA VAL A 166 -10.50 11.80 6.77
C VAL A 166 -11.38 12.72 5.92
N LEU A 167 -10.79 13.64 5.15
CA LEU A 167 -11.51 14.53 4.25
C LEU A 167 -12.30 13.73 3.20
N TYR A 168 -11.68 12.71 2.60
CA TYR A 168 -12.33 11.84 1.63
C TYR A 168 -13.54 11.11 2.20
N ILE A 169 -13.45 10.60 3.43
CA ILE A 169 -14.58 9.97 4.13
C ILE A 169 -15.72 10.97 4.35
N ILE A 170 -15.42 12.20 4.78
CA ILE A 170 -16.42 13.26 4.98
C ILE A 170 -17.14 13.58 3.65
N LEU A 171 -16.38 13.74 2.56
CA LEU A 171 -16.93 14.02 1.23
C LEU A 171 -17.82 12.89 0.73
N LEU A 172 -17.42 11.62 0.93
CA LEU A 172 -18.24 10.47 0.57
C LEU A 172 -19.58 10.46 1.33
N ILE A 173 -19.56 10.68 2.65
CA ILE A 173 -20.78 10.72 3.46
C ILE A 173 -21.69 11.86 3.00
N SER A 174 -21.13 13.05 2.79
CA SER A 174 -21.87 14.21 2.27
C SER A 174 -22.54 13.92 0.93
N GLY A 175 -21.81 13.35 -0.04
CA GLY A 175 -22.35 12.96 -1.35
C GLY A 175 -23.48 11.94 -1.25
N MET A 176 -23.34 10.92 -0.40
CA MET A 176 -24.41 9.94 -0.15
C MET A 176 -25.66 10.60 0.44
N THR A 177 -25.50 11.52 1.40
CA THR A 177 -26.64 12.22 2.00
C THR A 177 -27.37 13.12 1.00
N MET A 178 -26.65 13.84 0.13
CA MET A 178 -27.26 14.65 -0.92
C MET A 178 -28.02 13.80 -1.95
N GLY A 179 -27.44 12.67 -2.36
CA GLY A 179 -28.11 11.72 -3.26
C GLY A 179 -29.43 11.18 -2.70
N LEU A 180 -29.47 10.89 -1.40
CA LEU A 180 -30.68 10.44 -0.69
C LEU A 180 -31.74 11.54 -0.50
N MET A 181 -31.33 12.81 -0.47
CA MET A 181 -32.26 13.95 -0.39
C MET A 181 -32.83 14.32 -1.77
N GLY A 182 -32.05 14.19 -2.85
CA GLY A 182 -32.50 14.47 -4.22
C GLY A 182 -33.57 13.50 -4.74
N THR A 183 -33.54 12.24 -4.31
CA THR A 183 -34.56 11.23 -4.68
C THR A 183 -35.89 11.40 -3.96
N ARG A 184 -35.95 12.26 -2.93
CA ARG A 184 -37.22 12.59 -2.23
C ARG A 184 -37.94 13.81 -2.82
N MET A 185 -37.36 14.46 -3.83
CA MET A 185 -37.91 15.65 -4.49
C MET A 185 -38.42 15.38 -5.91
N GLN A 186 -38.44 14.12 -6.36
CA GLN A 186 -39.10 13.64 -7.57
C GLN A 186 -40.31 12.79 -7.19
#